data_AF-A0A182SV67-F1
#
_entry.id   AF-A0A182SV67-F1
#
_cell.length_a   1.000
_cell.length_b   1.000
_cell.length_c   1.000
_cell.angle_alpha   90.00
_cell.angle_beta   90.00
_cell.angle_gamma   90.00
#
_symmetry.space_group_name_H-M   'P 1'
#
loop_
_entity.id
_entity.type
_entity.pdbx_description
1 polymer ?
#
loop_
_entity_poly.entity_id
_entity_poly.type
_entity_poly.pdbx_seq_one_letter_code
_entity_poly.pdbx_strand_id
1 'polypeptide(L)'
;GLGEFRIRDLNDEINKLLREKRHWENQISDLGGPHYRRYGPRMFDAEGREVPGNRGYKYFGAAKDLPGVRELFEQEPPPPPKKTRAELMKDIDADYYGYRDDDDGILLPLEEKAEKLSIQRAVEEWNSAKGTQQSTEKDDDEPDIYGSDAYITRDPEKQTKEDPMGLLGPRFTAHVPVPSQKDIEAALLKKRKQELMKKYGIDDDE
;
A
#
# COMPACT_ATOMS: atom_id res chain seq x y z
N GLY A 1 -54.26 -22.18 -27.55
CA GLY A 1 -54.32 -21.70 -26.16
C GLY A 1 -55.56 -20.84 -25.98
N LEU A 2 -55.95 -20.55 -24.73
CA LEU A 2 -56.94 -19.49 -24.47
C LEU A 2 -56.41 -18.18 -25.06
N GLY A 3 -57.29 -17.32 -25.59
CA GLY A 3 -56.89 -16.04 -26.17
C GLY A 3 -56.25 -15.11 -25.14
N GLU A 4 -55.36 -14.23 -25.59
CA GLU A 4 -54.57 -13.30 -24.78
C GLU A 4 -55.43 -12.46 -23.81
N PHE A 5 -56.53 -11.89 -24.30
CA PHE A 5 -57.49 -11.11 -23.50
C PHE A 5 -58.11 -11.93 -22.37
N ARG A 6 -58.51 -13.17 -22.66
CA ARG A 6 -59.10 -14.06 -21.66
C ARG A 6 -58.09 -14.43 -20.58
N ILE A 7 -56.82 -14.58 -20.94
CA ILE A 7 -55.75 -14.84 -19.98
C ILE A 7 -55.56 -13.63 -19.05
N ARG A 8 -55.65 -12.39 -19.58
CA ARG A 8 -55.60 -11.16 -18.77
C ARG A 8 -56.77 -11.09 -17.79
N ASP A 9 -58.00 -11.27 -18.26
CA ASP A 9 -59.20 -11.20 -17.43
C ASP A 9 -59.17 -12.23 -16.29
N LEU A 10 -58.74 -13.47 -16.59
CA LEU A 10 -58.58 -14.52 -15.59
C LEU A 10 -57.49 -14.15 -14.56
N ASN A 11 -56.40 -13.52 -15.00
CA ASN A 11 -55.35 -13.07 -14.09
C ASN A 11 -55.83 -11.94 -13.17
N ASP A 12 -56.63 -11.01 -13.69
CA ASP A 12 -57.29 -9.96 -12.90
C ASP A 12 -58.24 -10.55 -11.86
N GLU A 13 -59.05 -11.53 -12.25
CA GLU A 13 -59.97 -12.24 -11.37
C GLU A 13 -59.22 -12.96 -10.24
N ILE A 14 -58.14 -13.69 -10.56
CA ILE A 14 -57.30 -14.34 -9.54
C ILE A 14 -56.71 -13.32 -8.57
N ASN A 15 -56.19 -12.19 -9.06
CA ASN A 15 -55.64 -11.14 -8.19
C ASN A 15 -56.72 -10.50 -7.31
N LYS A 16 -57.95 -10.34 -7.81
CA LYS A 16 -59.08 -9.87 -7.01
C LYS A 16 -59.40 -10.85 -5.89
N LEU A 17 -59.51 -12.14 -6.20
CA LEU A 17 -59.77 -13.20 -5.21
C LEU A 17 -58.66 -13.27 -4.15
N LEU A 18 -57.39 -13.06 -4.52
CA LEU A 18 -56.29 -13.03 -3.56
C LEU A 18 -56.36 -11.84 -2.60
N ARG A 19 -56.83 -10.67 -3.06
CA ARG A 19 -57.07 -9.51 -2.18
C ARG A 19 -58.20 -9.81 -1.21
N GLU A 20 -59.33 -10.33 -1.71
CA GLU A 20 -60.45 -10.73 -0.88
C GLU A 20 -60.05 -11.78 0.14
N LYS A 21 -59.31 -12.83 -0.28
CA LYS A 21 -58.74 -13.84 0.63
C LYS A 21 -57.90 -13.19 1.72
N ARG A 22 -57.01 -12.24 1.39
CA ARG A 22 -56.20 -11.53 2.39
C ARG A 22 -57.07 -10.73 3.36
N HIS A 23 -58.14 -10.07 2.88
CA HIS A 23 -59.07 -9.37 3.76
C HIS A 23 -59.78 -10.33 4.71
N TRP A 24 -60.24 -11.47 4.22
CA TRP A 24 -60.85 -12.51 5.04
C TRP A 24 -59.88 -13.12 6.05
N GLU A 25 -58.64 -13.41 5.66
CA GLU A 25 -57.62 -13.93 6.56
C GLU A 25 -57.30 -12.97 7.71
N ASN A 26 -57.25 -11.66 7.43
CA ASN A 26 -57.09 -10.64 8.45
C ASN A 26 -58.32 -10.58 9.37
N GLN A 27 -59.53 -10.60 8.80
CA GLN A 27 -60.77 -10.60 9.59
C GLN A 27 -60.86 -11.82 10.54
N ILE A 28 -60.50 -13.01 10.05
CA ILE A 28 -60.50 -14.23 10.88
C ILE A 28 -59.49 -14.10 12.01
N SER A 29 -58.31 -13.56 11.72
CA SER A 29 -57.28 -13.28 12.72
C SER A 29 -57.76 -12.28 13.79
N ASP A 30 -58.42 -11.20 13.37
CA ASP A 30 -58.93 -10.15 14.27
C ASP A 30 -60.07 -10.64 15.16
N LEU A 31 -60.87 -11.60 14.67
CA LEU A 31 -61.90 -12.29 15.45
C LEU A 31 -61.33 -13.39 16.39
N GLY A 32 -60.01 -13.50 16.52
CA GLY A 32 -59.34 -14.49 17.37
C GLY A 32 -59.26 -15.90 16.77
N GLY A 33 -59.50 -16.04 15.47
CA GLY A 33 -59.35 -17.30 14.74
C GLY A 33 -57.90 -17.61 14.32
N PRO A 34 -57.67 -18.75 13.66
CA PRO A 34 -56.32 -19.17 13.24
C PRO A 34 -55.66 -18.21 12.23
N HIS A 35 -54.35 -17.95 12.40
CA HIS A 35 -53.58 -17.10 11.48
C HIS A 35 -53.16 -17.83 10.20
N TYR A 36 -54.07 -17.98 9.24
CA TYR A 36 -53.82 -18.66 7.96
C TYR A 36 -52.67 -18.05 7.14
N ARG A 37 -52.38 -16.76 7.29
CA ARG A 37 -51.27 -16.08 6.60
C ARG A 37 -49.88 -16.57 7.03
N ARG A 38 -49.76 -17.11 8.26
CA ARG A 38 -48.50 -17.61 8.81
C ARG A 38 -48.21 -19.04 8.37
N TYR A 39 -49.25 -19.86 8.27
CA TYR A 39 -49.14 -21.30 7.98
C TYR A 39 -49.46 -21.67 6.53
N GLY A 40 -50.00 -20.73 5.76
CA GLY A 40 -50.35 -20.94 4.36
C GLY A 40 -49.11 -21.08 3.47
N PRO A 41 -49.19 -21.86 2.37
CA PRO A 41 -48.14 -21.91 1.36
C PRO A 41 -47.79 -20.50 0.89
N ARG A 42 -46.54 -20.10 1.03
CA ARG A 42 -46.06 -18.86 0.41
C ARG A 42 -46.20 -19.06 -1.09
N MET A 43 -47.09 -18.28 -1.72
CA MET A 43 -47.31 -18.37 -3.15
C MET A 43 -46.11 -17.78 -3.87
N PHE A 44 -45.12 -18.64 -4.05
CA PHE A 44 -44.02 -18.48 -4.98
C PHE A 44 -44.48 -18.90 -6.35
N ASP A 45 -43.89 -18.27 -7.36
CA ASP A 45 -44.07 -18.62 -8.75
C ASP A 45 -43.53 -20.04 -9.05
N ALA A 46 -43.92 -20.62 -10.17
CA ALA A 46 -43.37 -21.91 -10.64
C ALA A 46 -41.82 -21.89 -10.73
N GLU A 47 -41.23 -20.72 -10.98
CA GLU A 47 -39.78 -20.47 -10.94
C GLU A 47 -39.27 -19.82 -9.64
N GLY A 48 -40.11 -19.68 -8.62
CA GLY A 48 -39.72 -19.12 -7.32
C GLY A 48 -39.41 -17.61 -7.29
N ARG A 49 -39.65 -16.90 -8.39
CA ARG A 49 -39.25 -15.49 -8.57
C ARG A 49 -40.42 -14.54 -8.29
N GLU A 50 -40.28 -13.63 -7.32
CA GLU A 50 -41.25 -12.55 -7.13
C GLU A 50 -41.02 -11.43 -8.17
N VAL A 51 -42.11 -10.85 -8.68
CA VAL A 51 -42.05 -9.67 -9.56
C VAL A 51 -41.32 -8.54 -8.85
N PRO A 52 -40.17 -8.06 -9.34
CA PRO A 52 -39.53 -6.87 -8.81
C PRO A 52 -40.44 -5.65 -9.04
N GLY A 53 -40.72 -4.87 -8.00
CA GLY A 53 -41.38 -3.55 -8.13
C GLY A 53 -42.91 -3.52 -7.98
N ASN A 54 -43.66 -4.50 -8.48
CA ASN A 54 -45.13 -4.50 -8.40
C ASN A 54 -45.65 -5.25 -7.17
N ARG A 55 -45.54 -4.60 -6.00
CA ARG A 55 -45.98 -5.16 -4.70
C ARG A 55 -47.51 -5.27 -4.60
N GLY A 56 -48.12 -6.24 -5.29
CA GLY A 56 -49.53 -6.62 -5.04
C GLY A 56 -50.27 -7.27 -6.20
N TYR A 57 -49.76 -7.18 -7.43
CA TYR A 57 -50.37 -7.79 -8.61
C TYR A 57 -49.44 -8.86 -9.16
N LYS A 58 -49.96 -10.08 -9.36
CA LYS A 58 -49.19 -11.25 -9.77
C LYS A 58 -49.65 -11.74 -11.14
N TYR A 59 -48.75 -12.35 -11.90
CA TYR A 59 -49.07 -12.98 -13.17
C TYR A 59 -48.87 -14.48 -13.03
N PHE A 60 -49.92 -15.27 -13.29
CA PHE A 60 -49.91 -16.72 -13.09
C PHE A 60 -49.82 -17.49 -14.41
N GLY A 61 -48.96 -18.52 -14.47
CA GLY A 61 -48.84 -19.42 -15.62
C GLY A 61 -48.70 -18.68 -16.95
N ALA A 62 -49.60 -18.96 -17.89
CA ALA A 62 -49.63 -18.35 -19.23
C ALA A 62 -49.77 -16.81 -19.23
N ALA A 63 -50.23 -16.21 -18.12
CA ALA A 63 -50.31 -14.75 -18.01
C ALA A 63 -48.93 -14.08 -17.94
N LYS A 64 -47.87 -14.81 -17.60
CA LYS A 64 -46.49 -14.31 -17.61
C LYS A 64 -45.92 -14.16 -19.01
N ASP A 65 -46.33 -15.04 -19.92
CA ASP A 65 -45.86 -15.07 -21.31
C ASP A 65 -46.58 -14.06 -22.20
N LEU A 66 -47.48 -13.25 -21.63
CA LEU A 66 -48.18 -12.21 -22.37
C LEU A 66 -47.20 -11.16 -22.89
N PRO A 67 -47.39 -10.66 -24.13
CA PRO A 67 -46.62 -9.53 -24.66
C PRO A 67 -46.66 -8.34 -23.69
N GLY A 68 -45.51 -7.72 -23.42
CA GLY A 68 -45.33 -6.63 -22.46
C GLY A 68 -45.24 -7.06 -20.99
N VAL A 69 -45.91 -8.14 -20.57
CA VAL A 69 -45.71 -8.72 -19.22
C VAL A 69 -44.41 -9.49 -19.18
N ARG A 70 -44.12 -10.30 -20.21
CA ARG A 70 -42.90 -11.10 -20.32
C ARG A 70 -41.64 -10.25 -20.20
N GLU A 71 -41.63 -9.06 -20.80
CA GLU A 71 -40.54 -8.09 -20.74
C GLU A 71 -40.29 -7.58 -19.31
N LEU A 72 -41.31 -7.54 -18.44
CA LEU A 72 -41.14 -7.18 -17.02
C LEU A 72 -40.47 -8.29 -16.21
N PHE A 73 -40.51 -9.54 -16.68
CA PHE A 73 -39.95 -10.72 -16.01
C PHE A 73 -38.61 -11.17 -16.60
N GLU A 74 -38.34 -10.83 -17.86
CA GLU A 74 -37.03 -10.97 -18.49
C GLU A 74 -36.05 -10.04 -17.75
N GLN A 75 -35.39 -10.60 -16.75
CA GLN A 75 -34.30 -9.89 -16.06
C GLN A 75 -33.24 -9.53 -17.10
N GLU A 76 -32.82 -8.26 -17.09
CA GLU A 76 -31.63 -7.86 -17.83
C GLU A 76 -30.51 -8.85 -17.52
N PRO A 77 -29.77 -9.32 -18.55
CA PRO A 77 -28.65 -10.20 -18.31
C PRO A 77 -27.72 -9.53 -17.29
N PRO A 78 -27.21 -10.29 -16.29
CA PRO A 78 -26.36 -9.70 -15.27
C PRO A 78 -25.21 -8.95 -15.94
N PRO A 79 -24.82 -7.77 -15.42
CA PRO A 79 -23.75 -6.99 -16.02
C PRO A 79 -22.48 -7.85 -16.09
N PRO A 80 -21.63 -7.66 -17.12
CA PRO A 80 -20.41 -8.43 -17.26
C PRO A 80 -19.57 -8.28 -15.97
N PRO A 81 -18.92 -9.37 -15.52
CA PRO A 81 -18.11 -9.32 -14.31
C PRO A 81 -17.02 -8.26 -14.45
N LYS A 82 -16.81 -7.47 -13.40
CA LYS A 82 -15.70 -6.52 -13.36
C LYS A 82 -14.38 -7.29 -13.31
N LYS A 83 -13.36 -6.81 -14.02
CA LYS A 83 -12.02 -7.39 -13.96
C LYS A 83 -11.56 -7.49 -12.52
N THR A 84 -11.04 -8.65 -12.12
CA THR A 84 -10.48 -8.84 -10.78
C THR A 84 -9.16 -8.08 -10.65
N ARG A 85 -8.72 -7.79 -9.40
CA ARG A 85 -7.40 -7.18 -9.16
C ARG A 85 -6.27 -8.03 -9.77
N ALA A 86 -6.40 -9.35 -9.73
CA ALA A 86 -5.41 -10.27 -10.31
C ALA A 86 -5.32 -10.11 -11.84
N GLU A 87 -6.46 -9.99 -12.52
CA GLU A 87 -6.49 -9.70 -13.97
C GLU A 87 -5.91 -8.34 -14.30
N LEU A 88 -6.18 -7.32 -13.49
CA LEU A 88 -5.60 -5.99 -13.69
C LEU A 88 -4.08 -6.00 -13.52
N MET A 89 -3.58 -6.73 -12.51
CA MET A 89 -2.14 -6.83 -12.21
C MET A 89 -1.38 -7.72 -13.20
N LYS A 90 -2.09 -8.53 -14.01
CA LYS A 90 -1.47 -9.41 -15.00
C LYS A 90 -0.85 -8.63 -16.17
N ASP A 91 -1.43 -7.48 -16.51
CA ASP A 91 -0.98 -6.62 -17.60
C ASP A 91 0.03 -5.55 -17.11
N ILE A 92 0.44 -5.61 -15.83
CA ILE A 92 1.39 -4.67 -15.24
C ILE A 92 2.77 -5.31 -15.25
N ASP A 93 3.56 -4.95 -16.25
CA ASP A 93 4.91 -5.46 -16.46
C ASP A 93 5.98 -4.62 -15.73
N ALA A 94 7.23 -5.08 -15.77
CA ALA A 94 8.37 -4.37 -15.18
C ALA A 94 8.53 -2.94 -15.74
N ASP A 95 8.10 -2.73 -16.99
CA ASP A 95 8.10 -1.43 -17.67
C ASP A 95 7.17 -0.43 -16.97
N TYR A 96 6.05 -0.87 -16.38
CA TYR A 96 5.17 0.02 -15.59
C TYR A 96 5.89 0.60 -14.36
N TYR A 97 6.86 -0.14 -13.83
CA TYR A 97 7.66 0.27 -12.68
C TYR A 97 8.99 0.93 -13.10
N GLY A 98 9.22 1.14 -14.40
CA GLY A 98 10.41 1.83 -14.91
C GLY A 98 11.71 1.03 -14.76
N TYR A 99 11.66 -0.29 -14.52
CA TYR A 99 12.87 -1.11 -14.34
C TYR A 99 13.78 -1.17 -15.57
N ARG A 100 13.32 -0.69 -16.73
CA ARG A 100 14.06 -0.69 -18.00
C ARG A 100 14.32 0.72 -18.53
N ASP A 101 13.88 1.76 -17.83
CA ASP A 101 14.05 3.16 -18.26
C ASP A 101 15.53 3.60 -18.19
N ASP A 102 16.34 2.96 -17.35
CA ASP A 102 17.79 3.23 -17.28
C ASP A 102 18.57 2.56 -18.44
N ASP A 103 18.01 1.54 -19.09
CA ASP A 103 18.67 0.73 -20.12
C ASP A 103 18.43 1.26 -21.55
N ASP A 104 17.55 2.24 -21.73
CA ASP A 104 17.20 2.80 -23.05
C ASP A 104 18.29 3.71 -23.64
N GLY A 105 19.30 4.07 -22.83
CA GLY A 105 20.43 4.93 -23.21
C GLY A 105 20.06 6.40 -23.39
N ILE A 106 18.83 6.81 -23.07
CA ILE A 106 18.36 8.20 -23.18
C ILE A 106 18.91 9.04 -22.02
N LEU A 107 19.11 8.43 -20.85
CA LEU A 107 19.57 9.11 -19.64
C LEU A 107 20.95 9.76 -19.81
N LEU A 108 21.94 9.03 -20.34
CA LEU A 108 23.32 9.49 -20.46
C LEU A 108 23.48 10.80 -21.29
N PRO A 109 22.91 10.95 -22.49
CA PRO A 109 22.96 12.21 -23.24
C PRO A 109 22.26 13.39 -22.55
N LEU A 110 21.23 13.13 -21.74
CA LEU A 110 20.53 14.17 -20.98
C LEU A 110 21.36 14.62 -19.79
N GLU A 111 21.97 13.68 -19.07
CA GLU A 111 22.90 13.95 -17.97
C GLU A 111 24.10 14.77 -18.43
N GLU A 112 24.74 14.41 -19.55
CA GLU A 112 25.89 15.16 -20.08
C GLU A 112 25.55 16.63 -20.38
N LYS A 113 24.35 16.88 -20.93
CA LYS A 113 23.88 18.25 -21.20
C LYS A 113 23.61 19.01 -19.90
N ALA A 114 22.96 18.36 -18.93
CA ALA A 114 22.66 18.95 -17.63
C ALA A 114 23.94 19.26 -16.85
N GLU A 115 24.91 18.35 -16.87
CA GLU A 115 26.22 18.49 -16.24
C GLU A 115 26.95 19.72 -16.80
N LYS A 116 27.07 19.83 -18.13
CA LYS A 116 27.70 21.00 -18.78
C LYS A 116 27.05 22.32 -18.36
N LEU A 117 25.73 22.37 -18.29
CA LEU A 117 25.01 23.56 -17.83
C LEU A 117 25.26 23.86 -16.35
N SER A 118 25.30 22.84 -15.50
CA SER A 118 25.58 22.98 -14.07
C SER A 118 27.00 23.51 -13.82
N ILE A 119 27.98 22.99 -14.55
CA ILE A 119 29.38 23.43 -14.50
C ILE A 119 29.47 24.89 -14.95
N GLN A 120 28.84 25.25 -16.07
CA GLN A 120 28.84 26.63 -16.56
C GLN A 120 28.28 27.60 -15.51
N ARG A 121 27.13 27.28 -14.91
CA ARG A 121 26.54 28.11 -13.84
C ARG A 121 27.46 28.23 -12.62
N ALA A 122 28.04 27.11 -12.16
CA ALA A 122 28.95 27.12 -11.01
C ALA A 122 30.21 27.96 -11.29
N VAL A 123 30.73 27.92 -12.51
CA VAL A 123 31.87 28.73 -12.94
C VAL A 123 31.50 30.22 -13.01
N GLU A 124 30.33 30.55 -13.55
CA GLU A 124 29.82 31.92 -13.58
C GLU A 124 29.62 32.49 -12.17
N GLU A 125 29.03 31.71 -11.26
CA GLU A 125 28.86 32.09 -9.85
C GLU A 125 30.21 32.30 -9.17
N TRP A 126 31.17 31.38 -9.35
CA TRP A 126 32.51 31.49 -8.78
C TRP A 126 33.28 32.72 -9.30
N ASN A 127 33.23 32.96 -10.61
CA ASN A 127 33.84 34.15 -11.23
C ASN A 127 33.20 35.45 -10.71
N SER A 128 31.88 35.46 -10.54
CA SER A 128 31.16 36.61 -9.99
C SER A 128 31.51 36.86 -8.51
N ALA A 129 31.63 35.80 -7.72
CA ALA A 129 32.04 35.86 -6.32
C ALA A 129 33.50 36.31 -6.18
N LYS A 130 34.43 35.80 -7.01
CA LYS A 130 35.82 36.25 -7.05
C LYS A 130 35.97 37.70 -7.48
N GLY A 131 35.18 38.14 -8.47
CA GLY A 131 35.13 39.55 -8.87
C GLY A 131 34.65 40.48 -7.76
N THR A 132 33.84 39.96 -6.83
CA THR A 132 33.34 40.68 -5.65
C THR A 132 34.34 40.63 -4.48
N GLN A 133 35.06 39.52 -4.29
CA GLN A 133 36.15 39.41 -3.30
C GLN A 133 37.41 40.19 -3.70
N GLN A 134 37.73 40.33 -4.99
CA GLN A 134 38.88 41.12 -5.44
C GLN A 134 38.70 42.64 -5.22
N SER A 135 37.48 43.11 -4.97
CA SER A 135 37.17 44.50 -4.57
C SER A 135 37.02 44.70 -3.06
N THR A 136 37.05 43.63 -2.26
CA THR A 136 37.04 43.66 -0.79
C THR A 136 38.30 42.98 -0.26
N GLU A 137 39.34 43.80 -0.07
CA GLU A 137 40.46 43.57 0.85
C GLU A 137 41.47 42.45 0.48
N LYS A 138 42.60 42.91 -0.07
CA LYS A 138 43.92 42.40 0.28
C LYS A 138 44.13 42.63 1.78
N ASP A 139 43.95 41.61 2.60
CA ASP A 139 44.63 41.48 3.89
C ASP A 139 45.39 40.15 3.87
N ASP A 140 46.65 40.25 3.45
CA ASP A 140 47.64 39.17 3.47
C ASP A 140 48.15 39.03 4.92
N ASP A 141 47.45 38.29 5.79
CA ASP A 141 47.98 37.76 7.06
C ASP A 141 47.01 36.74 7.70
N GLU A 142 46.84 35.56 7.09
CA GLU A 142 46.31 34.39 7.82
C GLU A 142 47.06 33.11 7.37
N PRO A 143 47.70 32.36 8.29
CA PRO A 143 48.29 31.08 7.94
C PRO A 143 47.19 30.05 7.63
N ASP A 144 47.41 29.27 6.58
CA ASP A 144 46.55 28.16 6.15
C ASP A 144 46.28 27.18 7.31
N ILE A 145 45.09 27.31 7.92
CA ILE A 145 44.68 26.52 9.08
C ILE A 145 44.31 25.07 8.71
N TYR A 146 44.29 24.72 7.42
CA TYR A 146 43.92 23.39 6.93
C TYR A 146 45.12 22.53 6.48
N GLY A 147 46.31 22.83 7.02
CA GLY A 147 47.48 21.95 6.96
C GLY A 147 47.33 20.74 7.89
N SER A 148 46.91 19.60 7.32
CA SER A 148 47.21 18.21 7.73
C SER A 148 47.52 17.94 9.22
N ASP A 149 46.51 17.46 9.97
CA ASP A 149 46.56 16.54 11.14
C ASP A 149 45.52 16.89 12.22
N ALA A 150 44.25 17.07 11.81
CA ALA A 150 43.13 17.16 12.75
C ALA A 150 42.42 15.81 12.84
N TYR A 151 42.85 15.03 13.83
CA TYR A 151 42.15 13.89 14.42
C TYR A 151 40.65 14.14 14.49
N ILE A 152 39.86 13.34 13.77
CA ILE A 152 38.40 13.31 13.94
C ILE A 152 38.12 12.69 15.30
N THR A 153 38.06 13.52 16.35
CA THR A 153 37.41 13.18 17.60
C THR A 153 35.92 13.09 17.32
N ARG A 154 35.43 11.88 17.05
CA ARG A 154 33.99 11.60 16.97
C ARG A 154 33.41 11.70 18.38
N ASP A 155 32.75 12.82 18.66
CA ASP A 155 31.80 12.96 19.76
C ASP A 155 30.70 11.89 19.63
N PRO A 156 30.44 11.04 20.63
CA PRO A 156 29.44 9.98 20.55
C PRO A 156 27.99 10.45 20.83
N GLU A 157 27.76 11.74 21.13
CA GLU A 157 26.47 12.19 21.67
C GLU A 157 25.48 12.81 20.66
N LYS A 158 25.72 12.71 19.36
CA LYS A 158 24.71 13.13 18.36
C LYS A 158 24.43 12.05 17.34
N GLN A 159 23.52 11.14 17.68
CA GLN A 159 22.56 10.52 16.74
C GLN A 159 21.50 9.73 17.49
N THR A 160 20.52 10.42 18.08
CA THR A 160 19.18 9.86 18.26
C THR A 160 18.27 10.52 17.24
N LYS A 161 18.25 9.94 16.04
CA LYS A 161 17.12 10.08 15.12
C LYS A 161 16.71 8.68 14.70
N GLU A 162 15.78 8.17 15.50
CA GLU A 162 14.61 7.37 15.13
C GLU A 162 14.72 6.55 13.83
N ASP A 163 14.76 5.22 13.99
CA ASP A 163 14.32 4.27 12.97
C ASP A 163 12.80 4.42 12.79
N PRO A 164 12.28 4.97 11.67
CA PRO A 164 10.85 5.17 11.52
C PRO A 164 10.10 3.89 11.10
N MET A 165 10.76 2.73 10.97
CA MET A 165 10.09 1.53 10.48
C MET A 165 10.65 0.17 10.93
N GLY A 166 11.51 0.10 11.95
CA GLY A 166 11.82 -1.13 12.71
C GLY A 166 12.14 -2.42 11.93
N LEU A 167 12.64 -2.33 10.69
CA LEU A 167 12.77 -3.47 9.78
C LEU A 167 14.15 -4.15 9.77
N LEU A 168 15.12 -3.63 10.54
CA LEU A 168 16.46 -4.21 10.64
C LEU A 168 16.56 -5.04 11.93
N GLY A 169 16.69 -6.35 11.78
CA GLY A 169 16.89 -7.28 12.90
C GLY A 169 18.10 -6.93 13.77
N PRO A 170 18.20 -7.49 14.99
CA PRO A 170 19.23 -7.11 15.96
C PRO A 170 20.63 -7.32 15.38
N ARG A 171 21.42 -6.25 15.34
CA ARG A 171 22.82 -6.29 14.87
C ARG A 171 23.63 -7.23 15.78
N PHE A 172 24.17 -8.29 15.19
CA PHE A 172 25.08 -9.21 15.87
C PHE A 172 26.38 -8.49 16.25
N THR A 173 26.66 -8.36 17.54
CA THR A 173 27.88 -7.74 18.06
C THR A 173 28.75 -8.80 18.73
N ALA A 174 29.83 -9.22 18.05
CA ALA A 174 30.81 -10.12 18.63
C ALA A 174 31.74 -9.34 19.57
N HIS A 175 31.58 -9.54 20.88
CA HIS A 175 32.45 -8.93 21.88
C HIS A 175 33.78 -9.70 21.92
N VAL A 176 34.79 -9.15 21.25
CA VAL A 176 36.18 -9.59 21.45
C VAL A 176 36.69 -8.94 22.74
N PRO A 177 37.25 -9.70 23.69
CA PRO A 177 37.79 -9.13 24.92
C PRO A 177 39.02 -8.27 24.59
N VAL A 178 38.83 -6.95 24.59
CA VAL A 178 39.91 -5.98 24.46
C VAL A 178 40.53 -5.74 25.84
N PRO A 179 41.85 -5.92 26.03
CA PRO A 179 42.52 -5.65 27.29
C PRO A 179 42.26 -4.23 27.78
N SER A 180 42.12 -4.05 29.09
CA SER A 180 41.92 -2.74 29.66
C SER A 180 43.21 -1.91 29.59
N GLN A 181 43.08 -0.59 29.65
CA GLN A 181 44.23 0.33 29.66
C GLN A 181 45.29 -0.06 30.71
N LYS A 182 44.86 -0.53 31.88
CA LYS A 182 45.76 -0.99 32.96
C LYS A 182 46.53 -2.25 32.57
N ASP A 183 45.90 -3.17 31.84
CA ASP A 183 46.54 -4.40 31.38
C ASP A 183 47.63 -4.09 30.34
N ILE A 184 47.37 -3.10 29.48
CA ILE A 184 48.31 -2.62 28.47
C ILE A 184 49.52 -1.94 29.13
N GLU A 185 49.28 -1.09 30.13
CA GLU A 185 50.35 -0.41 30.89
C GLU A 185 51.24 -1.41 31.65
N ALA A 186 50.64 -2.42 32.29
CA ALA A 186 51.37 -3.48 32.97
C ALA A 186 52.22 -4.31 31.99
N ALA A 187 51.68 -4.64 30.81
CA ALA A 187 52.40 -5.36 29.78
C ALA A 187 53.58 -4.55 29.22
N LEU A 188 53.39 -3.25 29.01
CA LEU A 188 54.46 -2.32 28.59
C LEU A 188 55.56 -2.20 29.64
N LEU A 189 55.20 -2.06 30.92
CA LEU A 189 56.17 -2.04 32.02
C LEU A 189 56.97 -3.34 32.10
N LYS A 190 56.30 -4.49 31.99
CA LYS A 190 56.97 -5.81 32.01
C LYS A 190 57.94 -5.95 30.83
N LYS A 191 57.53 -5.53 29.63
CA LYS A 191 58.39 -5.56 28.44
C LYS A 191 59.61 -4.64 28.60
N ARG A 192 59.40 -3.43 29.11
CA ARG A 192 60.50 -2.48 29.36
C ARG A 192 61.44 -2.96 30.47
N LYS A 193 60.93 -3.62 31.52
CA LYS A 193 61.75 -4.29 32.53
C LYS A 193 62.61 -5.38 31.88
N GLN A 194 62.03 -6.26 31.07
CA GLN A 194 62.76 -7.32 30.37
C GLN A 194 63.83 -6.79 29.42
N GLU A 195 63.54 -5.73 28.67
CA GLU A 195 64.52 -5.09 27.77
C GLU A 195 65.69 -4.50 28.55
N LEU A 196 65.43 -3.87 29.71
CA LEU A 196 66.49 -3.37 30.58
C LEU A 196 67.33 -4.52 31.16
N MET A 197 66.70 -5.58 31.66
CA MET A 197 67.42 -6.76 32.18
C MET A 197 68.33 -7.37 31.10
N LYS A 198 67.81 -7.56 29.88
CA LYS A 198 68.61 -8.01 28.72
C LYS A 198 69.75 -7.05 28.39
N LYS A 199 69.51 -5.75 28.45
CA LYS A 199 70.53 -4.73 28.16
C LYS A 199 71.65 -4.72 29.20
N TYR A 200 71.34 -5.02 30.46
CA TYR A 200 72.31 -5.02 31.56
C TYR A 200 72.87 -6.41 31.89
N GLY A 201 72.47 -7.46 31.15
CA GLY A 201 73.03 -8.80 31.29
C GLY A 201 72.79 -9.44 32.66
N ILE A 202 71.74 -9.00 33.36
CA ILE A 202 71.28 -9.61 34.61
C ILE A 202 70.14 -10.53 34.20
N ASP A 203 70.42 -11.82 34.07
CA ASP A 203 69.39 -12.83 33.93
C ASP A 203 68.83 -13.14 35.33
N ASP A 204 67.53 -12.91 35.52
CA ASP A 204 66.80 -13.39 36.71
C ASP A 204 66.72 -14.93 36.55
N ASP A 205 67.70 -15.66 37.07
CA ASP A 205 67.60 -17.10 37.31
C ASP A 205 66.66 -17.33 38.50
N GLU A 206 65.36 -17.47 38.21
CA GLU A 206 64.38 -18.24 39.00
C GLU A 206 63.26 -18.79 38.12
#